data_AF-A0A2M8NUE2-F1
#
_entry.id   AF-A0A2M8NUE2-F1
#
_cell.length_a   1.000
_cell.length_b   1.000
_cell.length_c   1.000
_cell.angle_alpha   90.00
_cell.angle_beta   90.00
_cell.angle_gamma   90.00
#
_symmetry.space_group_name_H-M   'P 1'
#
loop_
_entity.id
_entity.type
_entity.pdbx_description
1 polymer ?
#
loop_
_entity_poly.entity_id
_entity_poly.type
_entity_poly.pdbx_seq_one_letter_code
_entity_poly.pdbx_strand_id
1 'polypeptide(L)'
;MSEEPAIITAQQARQTLDDAIRQKLGDDWRDRWEIISGHDYMCRLTDGDQNIDFYVDLLGNVTIEEKGQDVTHNAGRIVAWLVLGVSLLLAYTIARIAGVI
;
A
#
# COMPACT_ATOMS: atom_id res chain seq x y z
N MET A 1 -22.73 34.96 12.83
CA MET A 1 -23.10 33.57 12.51
C MET A 1 -21.91 32.95 11.83
N SER A 2 -21.34 31.89 12.41
CA SER A 2 -20.32 31.10 11.72
C SER A 2 -21.03 30.36 10.60
N GLU A 3 -20.67 30.61 9.35
CA GLU A 3 -21.15 29.81 8.22
C GLU A 3 -20.63 28.38 8.42
N GLU A 4 -21.53 27.44 8.67
CA GLU A 4 -21.17 26.02 8.60
C GLU A 4 -20.68 25.73 7.18
N PRO A 5 -19.52 25.08 7.02
CA PRO A 5 -18.98 24.81 5.70
C PRO A 5 -19.95 23.90 4.95
N ALA A 6 -20.23 24.24 3.68
CA ALA A 6 -21.12 23.45 2.84
C ALA A 6 -20.54 22.04 2.64
N ILE A 7 -21.16 21.05 3.27
CA ILE A 7 -20.78 19.64 3.14
C ILE A 7 -21.14 19.16 1.73
N ILE A 8 -20.20 18.48 1.07
CA ILE A 8 -20.44 17.91 -0.24
C ILE A 8 -21.42 16.74 -0.16
N THR A 9 -22.20 16.55 -1.22
CA THR A 9 -23.04 15.37 -1.37
C THR A 9 -22.21 14.14 -1.74
N ALA A 10 -22.75 12.94 -1.48
CA ALA A 10 -22.14 11.68 -1.92
C ALA A 10 -21.91 11.59 -3.44
N GLN A 11 -22.75 12.26 -4.24
CA GLN A 11 -22.54 12.32 -5.68
C GLN A 11 -21.36 13.22 -6.06
N GLN A 12 -21.22 14.37 -5.40
CA GLN A 12 -20.07 15.25 -5.59
C GLN A 12 -18.78 14.56 -5.14
N ALA A 13 -18.80 13.86 -4.01
CA ALA A 13 -17.65 13.09 -3.52
C ALA A 13 -17.18 12.03 -4.53
N ARG A 14 -18.11 11.29 -5.14
CA ARG A 14 -17.80 10.33 -6.21
C ARG A 14 -17.19 10.99 -7.45
N GLN A 15 -17.70 12.15 -7.86
CA GLN A 15 -17.14 12.90 -8.98
C GLN A 15 -15.72 13.38 -8.67
N THR A 16 -15.50 13.95 -7.48
CA THR A 16 -14.18 14.37 -7.02
C THR A 16 -13.18 13.21 -6.96
N LEU A 17 -13.62 12.02 -6.52
CA LEU A 17 -12.79 10.80 -6.55
C LEU A 17 -12.43 10.39 -7.97
N ASP A 18 -13.41 10.32 -8.88
CA ASP A 18 -13.18 9.95 -10.28
C ASP A 18 -12.21 10.91 -10.96
N ASP A 19 -12.37 12.22 -10.73
CA ASP A 19 -11.48 13.26 -11.27
C ASP A 19 -10.06 13.11 -10.71
N ALA A 20 -9.93 12.87 -9.40
CA ALA A 20 -8.63 12.66 -8.76
C ALA A 20 -7.93 11.39 -9.27
N ILE A 21 -8.67 10.30 -9.47
CA ILE A 21 -8.15 9.05 -10.02
C ILE A 21 -7.61 9.30 -11.43
N ARG A 22 -8.39 9.95 -12.30
CA ARG A 22 -7.96 10.28 -13.67
C ARG A 22 -6.77 11.24 -13.69
N GLN A 23 -6.75 12.24 -12.81
CA GLN A 23 -5.63 13.17 -12.71
C GLN A 23 -4.33 12.46 -12.29
N LYS A 24 -4.43 11.49 -11.38
CA LYS A 24 -3.26 10.76 -10.85
C LYS A 24 -2.77 9.65 -11.78
N LEU A 25 -3.69 8.88 -12.37
CA LEU A 25 -3.40 7.65 -13.10
C LEU A 25 -3.60 7.75 -14.61
N GLY A 26 -4.22 8.83 -15.10
CA GLY A 26 -4.59 9.02 -16.51
C GLY A 26 -6.00 8.53 -16.83
N ASP A 27 -6.49 8.84 -18.03
CA ASP A 27 -7.84 8.44 -18.47
C ASP A 27 -7.98 6.93 -18.66
N ASP A 28 -6.92 6.26 -19.10
CA ASP A 28 -6.88 4.81 -19.36
C ASP A 28 -6.43 3.99 -18.13
N TRP A 29 -6.59 4.53 -16.92
CA TRP A 29 -6.10 3.90 -15.69
C TRP A 29 -6.62 2.46 -15.50
N ARG A 30 -7.81 2.16 -16.03
CA ARG A 30 -8.45 0.85 -15.95
C ARG A 30 -7.71 -0.27 -16.71
N ASP A 31 -6.75 0.08 -17.57
CA ASP A 31 -5.94 -0.92 -18.28
C ASP A 31 -4.96 -1.64 -17.36
N ARG A 32 -4.54 -0.98 -16.28
CA ARG A 32 -3.54 -1.48 -15.32
C ARG A 32 -4.09 -1.64 -13.90
N TRP A 33 -5.06 -0.81 -13.52
CA TRP A 33 -5.53 -0.73 -12.14
C TRP A 33 -6.94 -1.27 -12.01
N GLU A 34 -7.14 -2.10 -11.00
CA GLU A 34 -8.41 -2.71 -10.66
C GLU A 34 -8.98 -2.09 -9.37
N ILE A 35 -10.30 -1.94 -9.30
CA ILE A 35 -10.98 -1.48 -8.09
C ILE A 35 -11.12 -2.66 -7.12
N ILE A 36 -10.50 -2.56 -5.95
CA ILE A 36 -10.67 -3.55 -4.88
C ILE A 36 -11.92 -3.24 -4.05
N SER A 37 -12.11 -1.96 -3.71
CA SER A 37 -13.22 -1.50 -2.88
C SER A 37 -13.56 -0.06 -3.22
N GLY A 38 -14.85 0.27 -3.19
CA GLY A 38 -15.36 1.59 -3.54
C GLY A 38 -16.60 1.96 -2.74
N HIS A 39 -16.61 3.18 -2.25
CA HIS A 39 -17.70 3.84 -1.52
C HIS A 39 -17.75 5.30 -1.99
N ASP A 40 -18.75 6.05 -1.55
CA ASP A 40 -18.96 7.42 -2.03
C ASP A 40 -17.80 8.38 -1.69
N TYR A 41 -17.00 8.08 -0.67
CA TYR A 41 -15.90 8.92 -0.16
C TYR A 41 -14.54 8.21 -0.18
N MET A 42 -14.46 6.99 -0.71
CA MET A 42 -13.20 6.26 -0.78
C MET A 42 -13.18 5.26 -1.93
N CYS A 43 -12.07 5.21 -2.66
CA CYS A 43 -11.79 4.21 -3.67
C CYS A 43 -10.39 3.62 -3.46
N ARG A 44 -10.31 2.29 -3.37
CA ARG A 44 -9.05 1.54 -3.31
C ARG A 44 -8.79 0.86 -4.64
N LEU A 45 -7.62 1.14 -5.21
CA LEU A 45 -7.14 0.58 -6.46
C LEU A 45 -5.90 -0.29 -6.24
N THR A 46 -5.69 -1.28 -7.09
CA THR A 46 -4.46 -2.09 -7.14
C THR A 46 -4.02 -2.37 -8.56
N ASP A 47 -2.72 -2.43 -8.79
CA ASP A 47 -2.15 -2.99 -10.03
C ASP A 47 -1.50 -4.37 -9.82
N GLY A 48 -1.73 -4.99 -8.65
CA GLY A 48 -1.14 -6.26 -8.22
C GLY A 48 0.14 -6.10 -7.40
N ASP A 49 0.94 -5.07 -7.66
CA ASP A 49 2.18 -4.79 -6.92
C ASP A 49 2.03 -3.64 -5.93
N GLN A 50 1.15 -2.70 -6.24
CA GLN A 50 0.92 -1.49 -5.46
C GLN A 50 -0.58 -1.31 -5.23
N ASN A 51 -0.91 -0.80 -4.04
CA ASN A 51 -2.26 -0.38 -3.72
C ASN A 51 -2.25 1.14 -3.56
N ILE A 52 -3.28 1.81 -4.10
CA ILE A 52 -3.48 3.24 -3.91
C ILE A 52 -4.88 3.46 -3.37
N ASP A 53 -4.95 4.18 -2.25
CA ASP A 53 -6.20 4.58 -1.64
C ASP A 53 -6.47 6.06 -1.93
N PHE A 54 -7.63 6.33 -2.51
CA PHE A 54 -8.16 7.67 -2.69
C PHE A 54 -9.25 7.90 -1.65
N TYR A 55 -9.14 9.00 -0.92
CA TYR A 55 -10.13 9.43 0.06
C TYR A 55 -10.59 10.84 -0.27
N VAL A 56 -11.88 11.10 -0.09
CA VAL A 56 -12.44 12.45 -0.15
C VAL A 56 -13.11 12.76 1.18
N ASP A 57 -12.78 13.90 1.78
CA ASP A 57 -13.45 14.36 3.00
C ASP A 57 -14.80 15.03 2.71
N LEU A 58 -15.54 15.37 3.77
CA LEU A 58 -16.85 16.03 3.66
C LEU A 58 -16.79 17.45 3.05
N LEU A 59 -15.59 18.01 2.88
CA LEU A 59 -15.35 19.32 2.30
C LEU A 59 -14.83 19.23 0.85
N GLY A 60 -14.61 18.03 0.33
CA GLY A 60 -14.12 17.80 -1.02
C GLY A 60 -12.60 17.75 -1.17
N ASN A 61 -11.84 17.73 -0.06
CA ASN A 61 -10.40 17.57 -0.15
C ASN A 61 -10.05 16.11 -0.41
N VAL A 62 -9.16 15.88 -1.38
CA VAL A 62 -8.68 14.56 -1.75
C VAL A 62 -7.38 14.26 -1.00
N THR A 63 -7.33 13.10 -0.34
CA THR A 63 -6.10 12.52 0.18
C THR A 63 -5.78 11.25 -0.60
N ILE A 64 -4.53 11.12 -1.06
CA ILE A 64 -4.05 9.96 -1.80
C ILE A 64 -2.98 9.27 -0.95
N GLU A 65 -3.20 8.00 -0.63
CA GLU A 65 -2.24 7.17 0.09
C GLU A 65 -1.74 6.04 -0.81
N GLU A 66 -0.45 6.04 -1.11
CA GLU A 66 0.20 4.96 -1.86
C GLU A 66 0.77 3.94 -0.88
N LYS A 67 0.28 2.70 -0.95
CA LYS A 67 0.74 1.56 -0.16
C LYS A 67 1.38 0.55 -1.12
N GLY A 68 2.66 0.74 -1.40
CA GLY A 68 3.47 -0.25 -2.10
C GLY A 68 3.81 -1.44 -1.21
N GLN A 69 4.31 -2.53 -1.80
CA GLN A 69 5.00 -3.58 -1.05
C GLN A 69 6.18 -2.94 -0.29
N ASP A 70 5.92 -2.63 0.96
CA ASP A 70 6.87 -2.07 1.89
C ASP A 70 8.09 -3.00 1.90
N VAL A 71 9.23 -2.49 1.40
CA VAL A 71 10.51 -3.21 1.29
C VAL A 71 10.90 -3.84 2.64
N THR A 72 10.34 -3.30 3.72
CA THR A 72 10.39 -3.75 5.11
C THR A 72 9.85 -5.17 5.33
N HIS A 73 8.79 -5.59 4.63
CA HIS A 73 8.22 -6.94 4.84
C HIS A 73 9.12 -8.05 4.27
N ASN A 74 9.83 -7.75 3.18
CA ASN A 74 10.78 -8.70 2.58
C ASN A 74 12.12 -8.73 3.35
N ALA A 75 12.49 -7.62 4.01
CA ALA A 75 13.71 -7.52 4.82
C ALA A 75 13.73 -8.52 5.99
N GLY A 76 12.60 -8.73 6.67
CA GLY A 76 12.51 -9.68 7.79
C GLY A 76 12.85 -11.11 7.39
N ARG A 77 12.38 -11.55 6.21
CA ARG A 77 12.65 -12.88 5.69
C ARG A 77 14.14 -13.07 5.33
N ILE A 78 14.76 -12.05 4.72
CA ILE A 78 16.19 -12.10 4.38
C ILE A 78 17.05 -12.16 5.65
N VAL A 79 16.73 -11.34 6.66
CA VAL A 79 17.43 -11.37 7.95
C VAL A 79 17.30 -12.73 8.63
N ALA A 80 16.10 -13.34 8.62
CA ALA A 80 15.90 -14.67 9.18
C ALA A 80 16.78 -15.73 8.48
N TRP A 81 16.86 -15.70 7.14
CA TRP A 81 17.73 -16.61 6.39
C TRP A 81 19.21 -16.38 6.65
N LEU A 82 19.65 -15.13 6.80
CA LEU A 82 21.03 -14.80 7.16
C LEU A 82 21.38 -15.31 8.56
N VAL A 83 20.52 -15.08 9.56
CA VAL A 83 20.72 -15.57 10.93
C VAL A 83 20.80 -17.09 10.93
N LEU A 84 19.84 -17.77 10.27
CA LEU A 84 19.84 -19.23 10.17
C LEU A 84 21.12 -19.76 9.50
N GLY A 85 21.53 -19.15 8.38
CA GLY A 85 22.76 -19.51 7.67
C GLY A 85 24.01 -19.36 8.54
N VAL A 86 24.14 -18.25 9.26
CA VAL A 86 25.24 -18.01 10.19
C VAL A 86 25.23 -19.03 11.34
N SER A 87 24.06 -19.33 11.92
CA SER A 87 23.93 -20.32 12.99
C SER A 87 24.35 -21.72 12.53
N LEU A 88 23.94 -22.15 11.33
CA LEU A 88 24.34 -23.43 10.75
C LEU A 88 25.86 -23.50 10.51
N LEU A 89 26.44 -22.43 9.97
CA LEU A 89 27.88 -22.35 9.70
C LEU A 89 28.69 -22.38 11.00
N LEU A 90 28.21 -21.69 12.05
CA LEU A 90 28.81 -21.72 13.38
C LEU A 90 28.73 -23.14 13.98
N ALA A 91 27.56 -23.77 13.94
CA ALA A 91 27.37 -25.12 14.43
C ALA A 91 28.27 -26.13 13.71
N TYR A 92 28.39 -26.03 12.38
CA TYR A 92 29.29 -26.84 11.57
C TYR A 92 30.76 -26.64 11.97
N THR A 93 31.19 -25.39 12.15
CA THR A 93 32.55 -25.05 12.55
C THR A 93 32.88 -25.63 13.93
N ILE A 94 31.96 -25.53 14.88
CA ILE A 94 32.11 -26.12 16.23
C ILE A 94 32.18 -27.65 16.14
N ALA A 95 31.26 -28.28 15.40
CA ALA A 95 31.24 -29.74 15.23
C ALA A 95 32.54 -30.26 14.59
N ARG A 96 33.10 -29.50 13.64
CA ARG A 96 34.37 -29.80 12.98
C ARG A 96 35.56 -29.70 13.95
N ILE A 97 35.62 -28.66 14.77
CA ILE A 97 36.68 -28.48 15.78
C ILE A 97 36.58 -29.55 16.88
N ALA A 98 35.37 -29.92 17.28
CA ALA A 98 35.11 -30.96 18.27
C ALA A 98 35.37 -32.38 17.74
N GLY A 99 35.61 -32.55 16.42
CA GLY A 99 35.86 -33.86 15.80
C GLY A 99 34.63 -34.76 15.71
N VAL A 100 33.42 -34.18 15.84
CA VAL A 100 32.15 -34.89 15.66
C VAL A 100 31.86 -35.12 14.17
N ILE A 101 32.39 -34.25 13.31
CA ILE A 101 32.30 -34.28 11.85
C ILE A 101 33.70 -34.10 11.24
#